data_AF-A0AAD5UZ86-F1
#
_entry.id   AF-A0AAD5UZ86-F1
#
_cell.length_a   1.000
_cell.length_b   1.000
_cell.length_c   1.000
_cell.angle_alpha   90.00
_cell.angle_beta   90.00
_cell.angle_gamma   90.00
#
_symmetry.space_group_name_H-M   'P 1'
#
loop_
_entity.id
_entity.type
_entity.pdbx_description
1 polymer ?
#
loop_
_entity_poly.entity_id
_entity_poly.type
_entity_poly.pdbx_seq_one_letter_code
_entity_poly.pdbx_strand_id
1 'polypeptide(L)'
;MAALVRQHHLLLVSWLFLALVSPSSASPLLQPRYLHDYPLLKRHDITTLDNGTQVVLDPDTGLPITQGSASDGSGVGFSPPAIIWLAWSFAVGVPLALAGIRLWRATTGASLGIACAVCVWAAFVNTLNADGISDLLLTVIVMGAFTIGFSLGVFQMARTAALFALGVLGGFSIGVRIVLFRSGLLVPSYVINWVVILVFGLLGFFLVVARQRVGITVCSAAVGTFLIGLGIDLLVSQQDGMSIGLRYLFDRNSAHVLELQRQGWHTPSRAIIIMVVSLALIPLLAYLQHRLFSGPFKRVRRSDSLASLPADTNEKEVNPSNKLLKPDHESSPEASLIGSTEKLLHSNGTPRTPDTPRTA
;
A
#
# COMPACT_ATOMS: atom_id res chain seq x y z
N MET A 1 -12.50 20.42 23.63
CA MET A 1 -11.41 21.20 22.98
C MET A 1 -10.26 20.34 22.45
N ALA A 2 -9.64 19.44 23.22
CA ALA A 2 -8.47 18.67 22.76
C ALA A 2 -8.69 17.83 21.49
N ALA A 3 -9.89 17.25 21.30
CA ALA A 3 -10.24 16.51 20.07
C ALA A 3 -10.29 17.42 18.82
N LEU A 4 -10.73 18.66 19.00
CA LEU A 4 -10.93 19.63 17.93
C LEU A 4 -9.60 20.25 17.48
N VAL A 5 -8.71 20.54 18.43
CA VAL A 5 -7.32 20.95 18.17
C VAL A 5 -6.55 19.85 17.42
N ARG A 6 -6.72 18.58 17.82
CA ARG A 6 -6.11 17.43 17.14
C ARG A 6 -6.59 17.29 15.70
N GLN A 7 -7.88 17.50 15.45
CA GLN A 7 -8.46 17.45 14.11
C GLN A 7 -7.95 18.59 13.22
N HIS A 8 -7.81 19.79 13.77
CA HIS A 8 -7.24 20.92 13.05
C HIS A 8 -5.78 20.69 12.63
N HIS A 9 -4.94 20.19 13.52
CA HIS A 9 -3.55 19.87 13.17
C HIS A 9 -3.45 18.79 12.08
N LEU A 10 -4.34 17.80 12.08
CA LEU A 10 -4.36 16.78 11.03
C LEU A 10 -4.80 17.34 9.69
N LEU A 11 -5.80 18.23 9.67
CA LEU A 11 -6.20 18.92 8.45
C LEU A 11 -5.08 19.83 7.92
N LEU A 12 -4.37 20.54 8.81
CA LEU A 12 -3.25 21.40 8.45
C LEU A 12 -2.06 20.63 7.87
N VAL A 13 -1.71 19.49 8.47
CA VAL A 13 -0.64 18.62 7.96
C VAL A 13 -1.04 17.99 6.61
N SER A 14 -2.28 17.52 6.47
CA SER A 14 -2.79 17.03 5.18
C SER A 14 -2.81 18.13 4.11
N TRP A 15 -3.19 19.35 4.48
CA TRP A 15 -3.13 20.52 3.59
C TRP A 15 -1.70 20.90 3.22
N LEU A 16 -0.75 20.81 4.16
CA LEU A 16 0.66 21.05 3.89
C LEU A 16 1.20 20.01 2.90
N PHE A 17 0.86 18.74 3.07
CA PHE A 17 1.20 17.67 2.11
C PHE A 17 0.58 17.93 0.73
N LEU A 18 -0.68 18.35 0.65
CA LEU A 18 -1.33 18.72 -0.61
C LEU A 18 -0.71 19.97 -1.24
N ALA A 19 -0.33 20.96 -0.43
CA ALA A 19 0.32 22.19 -0.89
C ALA A 19 1.76 21.94 -1.38
N LEU A 20 2.47 20.98 -0.79
CA LEU A 20 3.79 20.53 -1.26
C LEU A 20 3.71 19.75 -2.59
N VAL A 21 2.53 19.23 -2.96
CA VAL A 21 2.30 18.59 -4.27
C VAL A 21 2.03 19.63 -5.37
N SER A 22 1.53 20.83 -5.04
CA SER A 22 1.27 21.90 -6.02
C SER A 22 2.50 22.42 -6.81
N PRO A 23 3.70 22.62 -6.22
CA PRO A 23 4.86 23.13 -6.97
C PRO A 23 5.54 22.06 -7.83
N SER A 24 5.30 20.77 -7.57
CA SER A 24 5.62 19.70 -8.52
C SER A 24 4.55 19.68 -9.60
N SER A 25 4.86 20.25 -10.77
CA SER A 25 4.02 20.45 -11.97
C SER A 25 3.42 19.18 -12.61
N ALA A 26 3.11 18.15 -11.82
CA ALA A 26 2.48 16.90 -12.24
C ALA A 26 0.99 16.80 -11.84
N SER A 27 0.39 17.87 -11.30
CA SER A 27 -1.06 17.91 -11.03
C SER A 27 -1.84 18.25 -12.31
N PRO A 28 -2.62 17.31 -12.87
CA PRO A 28 -3.45 17.59 -14.05
C PRO A 28 -4.62 18.53 -13.75
N LEU A 29 -4.86 18.89 -12.48
CA LEU A 29 -6.00 19.69 -12.02
C LEU A 29 -5.75 21.20 -11.98
N LEU A 30 -4.48 21.63 -12.06
CA LEU A 30 -4.09 23.03 -11.85
C LEU A 30 -3.61 23.75 -13.10
N GLN A 31 -3.88 23.24 -14.32
CA GLN A 31 -3.69 24.02 -15.56
C GLN A 31 -4.96 24.83 -15.87
N PRO A 32 -4.99 26.14 -15.59
CA PRO A 32 -6.15 26.97 -15.84
C PRO A 32 -6.03 27.59 -17.25
N ARG A 33 -7.13 27.53 -18.00
CA ARG A 33 -7.49 28.47 -19.09
C ARG A 33 -6.86 28.35 -20.48
N TYR A 34 -6.63 27.14 -20.98
CA TYR A 34 -6.81 26.92 -22.42
C TYR A 34 -7.55 25.60 -22.67
N LEU A 35 -8.88 25.66 -22.61
CA LEU A 35 -9.75 24.48 -22.59
C LEU A 35 -10.51 24.27 -23.91
N HIS A 36 -10.07 24.86 -25.02
CA HIS A 36 -10.80 24.75 -26.29
C HIS A 36 -10.04 24.25 -27.53
N ASP A 37 -8.73 24.02 -27.48
CA ASP A 37 -7.99 23.43 -28.62
C ASP A 37 -6.91 22.41 -28.24
N TYR A 38 -6.95 21.86 -27.02
CA TYR A 38 -6.03 20.77 -26.67
C TYR A 38 -6.69 19.42 -26.95
N PRO A 39 -6.31 18.69 -28.01
CA PRO A 39 -6.46 17.24 -28.00
C PRO A 39 -5.55 16.75 -26.87
N LEU A 40 -6.13 16.61 -25.67
CA LEU A 40 -5.50 16.35 -24.39
C LEU A 40 -4.31 15.37 -24.51
N LEU A 41 -3.11 15.94 -24.62
CA LEU A 41 -1.84 15.30 -24.96
C LEU A 41 -1.91 14.34 -26.15
N LYS A 42 -2.11 14.86 -27.37
CA LYS A 42 -1.42 14.28 -28.53
C LYS A 42 0.06 14.28 -28.13
N ARG A 43 0.64 13.11 -27.86
CA ARG A 43 2.10 12.97 -27.71
C ARG A 43 2.70 13.78 -28.85
N HIS A 44 3.58 14.72 -28.51
CA HIS A 44 4.19 15.68 -29.43
C HIS A 44 4.30 15.11 -30.84
N ASP A 45 3.89 15.87 -31.85
CA ASP A 45 3.86 15.37 -33.21
C ASP A 45 5.26 14.89 -33.61
N ILE A 46 5.35 13.58 -33.87
CA ILE A 46 6.57 12.94 -34.31
C ILE A 46 6.67 13.15 -35.81
N THR A 47 7.54 14.05 -36.21
CA THR A 47 7.84 14.28 -37.62
C THR A 47 8.97 13.33 -38.01
N THR A 48 8.75 12.57 -39.09
CA THR A 48 9.84 11.78 -39.69
C THR A 48 10.49 12.65 -40.76
N LEU A 49 11.76 12.99 -40.57
CA LEU A 49 12.58 13.71 -41.54
C LEU A 49 12.85 12.82 -42.77
N ASP A 50 13.25 13.42 -43.89
CA ASP A 50 13.52 12.72 -45.15
C ASP A 50 14.60 11.62 -45.03
N ASN A 51 15.49 11.74 -44.03
CA ASN A 51 16.50 10.74 -43.70
C ASN A 51 15.98 9.58 -42.83
N GLY A 52 14.68 9.53 -42.53
CA GLY A 52 14.05 8.54 -41.65
C GLY A 52 14.19 8.82 -40.16
N THR A 53 14.85 9.93 -39.77
CA THR A 53 15.00 10.30 -38.36
C THR A 53 13.69 10.85 -37.83
N GLN A 54 13.19 10.24 -36.75
CA GLN A 54 12.04 10.74 -36.03
C GLN A 54 12.48 11.85 -35.07
N VAL A 55 11.92 13.05 -35.25
CA VAL A 55 12.13 14.19 -34.36
C VAL A 55 10.81 14.55 -33.69
N VAL A 56 10.93 14.93 -32.43
CA VAL A 56 9.81 15.42 -31.63
C VAL A 56 9.91 16.93 -31.60
N LEU A 57 8.90 17.61 -32.14
CA LEU A 57 8.87 19.07 -32.17
C LEU A 57 8.05 19.62 -30.99
N ASP A 58 8.56 20.67 -30.39
CA ASP A 58 7.80 21.48 -29.43
C ASP A 58 6.68 22.23 -30.19
N PRO A 59 5.40 22.08 -29.80
CA PRO A 59 4.30 22.74 -30.48
C PRO A 59 4.36 24.27 -30.39
N ASP A 60 4.97 24.82 -29.33
CA ASP A 60 4.99 26.26 -29.09
C ASP A 60 6.14 26.93 -29.84
N THR A 61 7.32 26.28 -29.87
CA THR A 61 8.53 26.86 -30.48
C THR A 61 8.84 26.32 -31.88
N GLY A 62 8.26 25.17 -32.25
CA GLY A 62 8.61 24.43 -33.47
C GLY A 62 10.02 23.84 -33.46
N LEU A 63 10.76 23.96 -32.34
CA LEU A 63 12.13 23.47 -32.22
C LEU A 63 12.16 21.98 -31.84
N PRO A 64 13.20 21.24 -32.25
CA PRO A 64 13.35 19.85 -31.86
C PRO A 64 13.65 19.71 -30.36
N ILE A 65 12.93 18.82 -29.68
CA ILE A 65 13.16 18.43 -28.30
C ILE A 65 14.11 17.23 -28.28
N THR A 66 15.26 17.38 -27.62
CA THR A 66 16.21 16.27 -27.42
C THR A 66 15.50 15.09 -26.74
N GLN A 67 15.61 13.90 -27.33
CA GLN A 67 14.99 12.69 -26.80
C GLN A 67 16.03 11.84 -26.06
N GLY A 68 15.62 11.27 -24.93
CA GLY A 68 16.43 10.42 -24.06
C GLY A 68 15.81 9.05 -23.80
N SER A 69 16.57 8.21 -23.11
CA SER A 69 16.08 6.91 -22.64
C SER A 69 15.07 7.10 -21.51
N ALA A 70 13.91 6.44 -21.60
CA ALA A 70 12.85 6.50 -20.60
C ALA A 70 13.11 5.61 -19.38
N SER A 71 14.32 5.67 -18.80
CA SER A 71 14.69 4.82 -17.65
C SER A 71 13.88 5.17 -16.40
N ASP A 72 13.27 4.16 -15.78
CA ASP A 72 12.59 4.25 -14.47
C ASP A 72 13.53 4.05 -13.28
N GLY A 73 14.84 3.93 -13.53
CA GLY A 73 15.87 3.68 -12.53
C GLY A 73 15.96 2.23 -12.08
N SER A 74 15.16 1.32 -12.63
CA SER A 74 15.17 -0.10 -12.25
C SER A 74 16.31 -0.90 -12.89
N GLY A 75 17.14 -0.28 -13.74
CA GLY A 75 18.25 -0.95 -14.40
C GLY A 75 17.81 -1.83 -15.56
N VAL A 76 18.71 -2.71 -16.01
CA VAL A 76 18.42 -3.72 -17.05
C VAL A 76 18.73 -5.10 -16.49
N GLY A 77 17.84 -6.07 -16.75
CA GLY A 77 17.99 -7.45 -16.29
C GLY A 77 18.16 -7.54 -14.78
N PHE A 78 19.20 -8.24 -14.33
CA PHE A 78 19.59 -8.36 -12.91
C PHE A 78 20.75 -7.44 -12.52
N SER A 79 20.81 -6.25 -13.11
CA SER A 79 21.74 -5.20 -12.66
C SER A 79 21.52 -4.82 -11.18
N PRO A 80 22.48 -4.18 -10.51
CA PRO A 80 22.34 -3.81 -9.10
C PRO A 80 21.06 -3.03 -8.76
N PRO A 81 20.62 -2.03 -9.55
CA PRO A 81 19.34 -1.34 -9.30
C PRO A 81 18.15 -2.30 -9.31
N ALA A 82 18.10 -3.23 -10.26
CA ALA A 82 17.02 -4.22 -10.38
C ALA A 82 16.97 -5.14 -9.15
N ILE A 83 18.14 -5.63 -8.69
CA ILE A 83 18.24 -6.47 -7.50
C ILE A 83 17.78 -5.70 -6.25
N ILE A 84 18.11 -4.41 -6.13
CA ILE A 84 17.67 -3.56 -5.02
C ILE A 84 16.15 -3.42 -5.02
N TRP A 85 15.54 -3.08 -6.16
CA TRP A 85 14.08 -2.99 -6.30
C TRP A 85 13.37 -4.31 -6.01
N LEU A 86 13.93 -5.40 -6.50
CA LEU A 86 13.44 -6.75 -6.26
C LEU A 86 13.45 -7.10 -4.76
N ALA A 87 14.60 -6.93 -4.11
CA ALA A 87 14.78 -7.21 -2.68
C ALA A 87 13.86 -6.31 -1.84
N TRP A 88 13.77 -5.03 -2.16
CA TRP A 88 12.90 -4.06 -1.48
C TRP A 88 11.42 -4.42 -1.62
N SER A 89 10.97 -4.76 -2.82
CA SER A 89 9.60 -5.19 -3.11
C SER A 89 9.17 -6.36 -2.22
N PHE A 90 10.00 -7.37 -2.06
CA PHE A 90 9.69 -8.50 -1.16
C PHE A 90 9.84 -8.14 0.31
N ALA A 91 10.91 -7.43 0.70
CA ALA A 91 11.18 -7.06 2.08
C ALA A 91 10.08 -6.19 2.69
N VAL A 92 9.44 -5.34 1.89
CA VAL A 92 8.31 -4.51 2.32
C VAL A 92 6.97 -5.18 2.04
N GLY A 93 6.83 -5.81 0.87
CA GLY A 93 5.58 -6.42 0.41
C GLY A 93 5.13 -7.60 1.27
N VAL A 94 6.02 -8.54 1.60
CA VAL A 94 5.68 -9.75 2.36
C VAL A 94 5.18 -9.40 3.77
N PRO A 95 5.86 -8.58 4.58
CA PRO A 95 5.35 -8.19 5.90
C PRO A 95 4.02 -7.44 5.84
N LEU A 96 3.82 -6.55 4.86
CA LEU A 96 2.55 -5.85 4.69
C LEU A 96 1.41 -6.80 4.32
N ALA A 97 1.67 -7.76 3.42
CA ALA A 97 0.69 -8.72 2.95
C ALA A 97 0.26 -9.72 4.03
N LEU A 98 1.19 -10.17 4.87
CA LEU A 98 0.95 -11.23 5.86
C LEU A 98 0.67 -10.73 7.28
N ALA A 99 1.26 -9.59 7.67
CA ALA A 99 1.28 -9.14 9.06
C ALA A 99 1.06 -7.63 9.23
N GLY A 100 0.44 -6.97 8.24
CA GLY A 100 0.20 -5.52 8.23
C GLY A 100 -0.48 -5.00 9.50
N ILE A 101 -1.50 -5.68 10.02
CA ILE A 101 -2.16 -5.26 11.28
C ILE A 101 -1.29 -5.50 12.54
N ARG A 102 -0.42 -6.51 12.55
CA ARG A 102 0.36 -6.91 13.73
C ARG A 102 1.59 -6.03 13.95
N LEU A 103 2.17 -5.55 12.86
CA LEU A 103 3.40 -4.75 12.83
C LEU A 103 3.09 -3.25 12.74
N TRP A 104 2.22 -2.75 13.61
CA TRP A 104 1.63 -1.40 13.47
C TRP A 104 2.64 -0.28 13.16
N ARG A 105 3.85 -0.30 13.75
CA ARG A 105 4.92 0.68 13.46
C ARG A 105 5.56 0.48 12.09
N ALA A 106 5.84 -0.77 11.73
CA ALA A 106 6.43 -1.09 10.44
C ALA A 106 5.43 -0.81 9.32
N THR A 107 4.14 -1.05 9.54
CA THR A 107 3.07 -0.75 8.57
C THR A 107 2.89 0.75 8.36
N THR A 108 2.91 1.55 9.43
CA THR A 108 2.84 3.01 9.29
C THR A 108 4.12 3.58 8.69
N GLY A 109 5.29 3.05 9.08
CA GLY A 109 6.56 3.34 8.43
C GLY A 109 6.52 3.03 6.93
N ALA A 110 6.24 1.78 6.56
CA ALA A 110 6.19 1.33 5.18
C ALA A 110 5.19 2.13 4.34
N SER A 111 4.01 2.42 4.87
CA SER A 111 3.03 3.27 4.20
C SER A 111 3.59 4.65 3.85
N LEU A 112 4.16 5.37 4.83
CA LEU A 112 4.70 6.70 4.59
C LEU A 112 5.97 6.66 3.72
N GLY A 113 6.83 5.66 3.92
CA GLY A 113 8.01 5.41 3.10
C GLY A 113 7.65 5.15 1.63
N ILE A 114 6.68 4.27 1.35
CA ILE A 114 6.22 3.99 -0.02
C ILE A 114 5.63 5.26 -0.65
N ALA A 115 4.83 6.03 0.11
CA ALA A 115 4.28 7.29 -0.40
C ALA A 115 5.41 8.26 -0.83
N CYS A 116 6.41 8.48 0.03
CA CYS A 116 7.57 9.30 -0.29
C CYS A 116 8.35 8.76 -1.50
N ALA A 117 8.59 7.44 -1.55
CA ALA A 117 9.31 6.80 -2.64
C ALA A 117 8.60 6.98 -3.99
N VAL A 118 7.29 6.74 -4.04
CA VAL A 118 6.48 6.92 -5.25
C VAL A 118 6.43 8.38 -5.68
N CYS A 119 6.26 9.32 -4.75
CA CYS A 119 6.28 10.75 -5.07
C CYS A 119 7.62 11.20 -5.66
N VAL A 120 8.73 10.80 -5.03
CA VAL A 120 10.08 11.15 -5.51
C VAL A 120 10.36 10.49 -6.86
N TRP A 121 10.07 9.20 -7.00
CA TRP A 121 10.22 8.48 -8.27
C TRP A 121 9.41 9.12 -9.39
N ALA A 122 8.12 9.41 -9.14
CA ALA A 122 7.25 10.05 -10.11
C ALA A 122 7.74 11.45 -10.50
N ALA A 123 8.29 12.22 -9.54
CA ALA A 123 8.89 13.50 -9.83
C ALA A 123 10.07 13.34 -10.80
N PHE A 124 11.02 12.44 -10.53
CA PHE A 124 12.18 12.21 -11.40
C PHE A 124 11.79 11.72 -12.80
N VAL A 125 10.89 10.74 -12.89
CA VAL A 125 10.36 10.26 -14.17
C VAL A 125 9.86 11.42 -15.06
N ASN A 126 9.23 12.42 -14.44
CA ASN A 126 8.65 13.57 -15.13
C ASN A 126 9.57 14.78 -15.30
N THR A 127 10.76 14.82 -14.67
CA THR A 127 11.66 15.98 -14.70
C THR A 127 13.06 15.70 -15.23
N LEU A 128 13.42 14.43 -15.48
CA LEU A 128 14.72 14.09 -16.04
C LEU A 128 14.85 14.60 -17.48
N ASN A 129 15.99 15.23 -17.80
CA ASN A 129 16.31 15.64 -19.16
C ASN A 129 16.70 14.43 -20.02
N ALA A 130 16.88 14.65 -21.32
CA ALA A 130 17.27 13.62 -22.28
C ALA A 130 18.58 12.87 -21.92
N ASP A 131 19.54 13.55 -21.31
CA ASP A 131 20.79 12.94 -20.87
C ASP A 131 20.60 11.97 -19.68
N GLY A 132 19.49 12.10 -18.96
CA GLY A 132 19.14 11.26 -17.82
C GLY A 132 20.12 11.36 -16.64
N ILE A 133 19.96 10.44 -15.69
CA ILE A 133 20.93 10.16 -14.62
C ILE A 133 21.12 8.65 -14.53
N SER A 134 22.20 8.20 -13.90
CA SER A 134 22.42 6.75 -13.72
C SER A 134 21.30 6.11 -12.90
N ASP A 135 20.84 4.92 -13.31
CA ASP A 135 19.78 4.17 -12.64
C ASP A 135 20.08 3.87 -11.17
N LEU A 136 21.36 3.61 -10.87
CA LEU A 136 21.81 3.38 -9.50
C LEU A 136 21.60 4.63 -8.63
N LEU A 137 21.94 5.82 -9.14
CA LEU A 137 21.71 7.07 -8.42
C LEU A 137 20.21 7.31 -8.19
N LEU A 138 19.39 7.14 -9.23
CA LEU A 138 17.94 7.29 -9.11
C LEU A 138 17.37 6.32 -8.06
N THR A 139 17.78 5.05 -8.11
CA THR A 139 17.40 4.03 -7.12
C THR A 139 17.82 4.42 -5.70
N VAL A 140 19.05 4.88 -5.50
CA VAL A 140 19.54 5.32 -4.18
C VAL A 140 18.71 6.49 -3.64
N ILE A 141 18.35 7.45 -4.49
CA ILE A 141 17.51 8.59 -4.08
C ILE A 141 16.11 8.11 -3.68
N VAL A 142 15.48 7.24 -4.47
CA VAL A 142 14.14 6.72 -4.17
C VAL A 142 14.14 5.85 -2.91
N MET A 143 15.15 5.00 -2.71
CA MET A 143 15.31 4.20 -1.49
C MET A 143 15.66 5.05 -0.27
N GLY A 144 16.40 6.15 -0.46
CA GLY A 144 16.64 7.16 0.56
C GLY A 144 15.34 7.84 1.01
N ALA A 145 14.50 8.26 0.05
CA ALA A 145 13.18 8.82 0.31
C ALA A 145 12.27 7.82 1.05
N PHE A 146 12.28 6.55 0.65
CA PHE A 146 11.61 5.48 1.39
C PHE A 146 12.09 5.41 2.84
N THR A 147 13.41 5.41 3.06
CA THR A 147 14.01 5.25 4.39
C THR A 147 13.67 6.42 5.32
N ILE A 148 13.69 7.65 4.81
CA ILE A 148 13.29 8.85 5.55
C ILE A 148 11.80 8.78 5.89
N GLY A 149 10.93 8.52 4.90
CA GLY A 149 9.49 8.40 5.11
C GLY A 149 9.14 7.26 6.08
N PHE A 150 9.83 6.13 5.99
CA PHE A 150 9.68 4.99 6.90
C PHE A 150 10.04 5.38 8.33
N SER A 151 11.20 6.01 8.51
CA SER A 151 11.67 6.46 9.82
C SER A 151 10.67 7.43 10.46
N LEU A 152 10.15 8.40 9.70
CA LEU A 152 9.11 9.31 10.16
C LEU A 152 7.82 8.57 10.53
N GLY A 153 7.38 7.61 9.71
CA GLY A 153 6.14 6.85 9.92
C GLY A 153 6.17 5.90 11.12
N VAL A 154 7.35 5.56 11.66
CA VAL A 154 7.50 4.76 12.89
C VAL A 154 7.16 5.59 14.15
N PHE A 155 7.27 6.91 14.07
CA PHE A 155 6.95 7.81 15.19
C PHE A 155 5.44 7.99 15.35
N GLN A 156 5.03 8.20 16.60
CA GLN A 156 3.61 8.31 16.96
C GLN A 156 2.97 9.59 16.39
N MET A 157 3.76 10.63 16.12
CA MET A 157 3.32 11.91 15.57
C MET A 157 2.82 11.75 14.11
N ALA A 158 3.52 10.96 13.30
CA ALA A 158 3.18 10.75 11.88
C ALA A 158 2.16 9.63 11.66
N ARG A 159 1.76 8.90 12.71
CA ARG A 159 0.90 7.71 12.61
C ARG A 159 -0.39 7.94 11.85
N THR A 160 -1.09 9.04 12.12
CA THR A 160 -2.39 9.30 11.49
C THR A 160 -2.23 9.58 10.00
N ALA A 161 -1.26 10.41 9.63
CA ALA A 161 -0.92 10.68 8.23
C ALA A 161 -0.52 9.38 7.50
N ALA A 162 0.31 8.54 8.13
CA ALA A 162 0.70 7.25 7.59
C ALA A 162 -0.47 6.27 7.39
N LEU A 163 -1.49 6.29 8.24
CA LEU A 163 -2.70 5.48 8.05
C LEU A 163 -3.56 5.98 6.89
N PHE A 164 -3.66 7.30 6.71
CA PHE A 164 -4.34 7.87 5.54
C PHE A 164 -3.58 7.55 4.25
N ALA A 165 -2.26 7.70 4.26
CA ALA A 165 -1.40 7.27 3.16
C ALA A 165 -1.60 5.78 2.84
N LEU A 166 -1.77 4.92 3.86
CA LEU A 166 -1.99 3.49 3.65
C LEU A 166 -3.31 3.23 2.93
N GLY A 167 -4.36 3.94 3.32
CA GLY A 167 -5.66 3.87 2.66
C GLY A 167 -5.58 4.28 1.19
N VAL A 168 -4.95 5.42 0.91
CA VAL A 168 -4.76 5.92 -0.46
C VAL A 168 -3.91 4.96 -1.28
N LEU A 169 -2.76 4.52 -0.78
CA LEU A 169 -1.86 3.58 -1.46
C LEU A 169 -2.52 2.21 -1.70
N GLY A 170 -3.30 1.71 -0.74
CA GLY A 170 -4.05 0.47 -0.89
C GLY A 170 -5.04 0.55 -2.05
N GLY A 171 -5.81 1.63 -2.10
CA GLY A 171 -6.70 1.93 -3.22
C GLY A 171 -5.96 2.12 -4.55
N PHE A 172 -4.91 2.95 -4.57
CA PHE A 172 -4.09 3.18 -5.76
C PHE A 172 -3.52 1.88 -6.31
N SER A 173 -3.04 0.98 -5.45
CA SER A 173 -2.50 -0.30 -5.90
C SER A 173 -3.54 -1.14 -6.67
N ILE A 174 -4.82 -1.07 -6.28
CA ILE A 174 -5.92 -1.76 -6.97
C ILE A 174 -6.21 -1.04 -8.28
N GLY A 175 -6.38 0.28 -8.25
CA GLY A 175 -6.66 1.09 -9.43
C GLY A 175 -5.58 0.97 -10.51
N VAL A 176 -4.31 1.00 -10.13
CA VAL A 176 -3.17 0.83 -11.05
C VAL A 176 -3.21 -0.54 -11.71
N ARG A 177 -3.43 -1.63 -10.96
CA ARG A 177 -3.56 -2.98 -11.54
C ARG A 177 -4.73 -3.07 -12.53
N ILE A 178 -5.86 -2.44 -12.23
CA ILE A 178 -7.01 -2.36 -13.13
C ILE A 178 -6.64 -1.62 -14.43
N VAL A 179 -5.96 -0.50 -14.31
CA VAL A 179 -5.55 0.32 -15.46
C VAL A 179 -4.53 -0.40 -16.35
N LEU A 180 -3.64 -1.20 -15.77
CA LEU A 180 -2.59 -1.94 -16.47
C LEU A 180 -3.09 -3.19 -17.23
N PHE A 181 -4.33 -3.65 -16.99
CA PHE A 181 -4.85 -4.85 -17.65
C PHE A 181 -4.97 -4.76 -19.17
N ARG A 182 -5.04 -3.56 -19.71
CA ARG A 182 -5.21 -3.33 -21.15
C ARG A 182 -3.97 -2.67 -21.73
N SER A 183 -3.55 -3.13 -22.91
CA SER A 183 -2.52 -2.47 -23.72
C SER A 183 -2.96 -1.07 -24.12
N GLY A 184 -2.03 -0.12 -24.15
CA GLY A 184 -2.35 1.31 -24.30
C GLY A 184 -3.08 1.92 -23.09
N LEU A 185 -3.21 1.13 -22.00
CA LEU A 185 -3.99 1.34 -20.76
C LEU A 185 -5.51 1.15 -20.94
N LEU A 186 -6.25 1.12 -19.83
CA LEU A 186 -7.66 0.75 -19.79
C LEU A 186 -8.54 1.56 -20.76
N VAL A 187 -8.38 2.88 -20.72
CA VAL A 187 -8.98 3.83 -21.66
C VAL A 187 -7.83 4.57 -22.33
N PRO A 188 -7.88 4.85 -23.65
CA PRO A 188 -6.88 5.64 -24.37
C PRO A 188 -6.94 7.13 -23.99
N SER A 189 -7.14 7.42 -22.72
CA SER A 189 -7.14 8.75 -22.11
C SER A 189 -6.41 8.66 -20.77
N TYR A 190 -5.28 9.37 -20.71
CA TYR A 190 -4.47 9.48 -19.50
C TYR A 190 -5.28 9.93 -18.29
N VAL A 191 -6.09 10.98 -18.47
CA VAL A 191 -6.90 11.57 -17.41
C VAL A 191 -7.90 10.55 -16.87
N ILE A 192 -8.57 9.81 -17.74
CA ILE A 192 -9.56 8.80 -17.31
C ILE A 192 -8.89 7.68 -16.50
N ASN A 193 -7.71 7.22 -16.91
CA ASN A 193 -6.96 6.22 -16.15
C ASN A 193 -6.61 6.73 -14.74
N TRP A 194 -6.19 7.98 -14.61
CA TRP A 194 -5.93 8.60 -13.31
C TRP A 194 -7.18 8.82 -12.48
N VAL A 195 -8.32 9.16 -13.10
CA VAL A 195 -9.60 9.24 -12.40
C VAL A 195 -9.97 7.89 -11.80
N VAL A 196 -9.79 6.79 -12.53
CA VAL A 196 -10.00 5.43 -12.00
C VAL A 196 -9.10 5.17 -10.78
N ILE A 197 -7.80 5.45 -10.89
CA ILE A 197 -6.85 5.27 -9.79
C ILE A 197 -7.23 6.12 -8.57
N LEU A 198 -7.62 7.38 -8.80
CA LEU A 198 -8.03 8.33 -7.76
C LEU A 198 -9.29 7.85 -7.04
N VAL A 199 -10.30 7.37 -7.77
CA VAL A 199 -11.53 6.81 -7.19
C VAL A 199 -11.20 5.66 -6.25
N PHE A 200 -10.37 4.70 -6.68
CA PHE A 200 -9.95 3.61 -5.81
C PHE A 200 -9.13 4.10 -4.60
N GLY A 201 -8.25 5.08 -4.78
CA GLY A 201 -7.52 5.73 -3.69
C GLY A 201 -8.42 6.36 -2.63
N LEU A 202 -9.45 7.09 -3.07
CA LEU A 202 -10.46 7.68 -2.19
C LEU A 202 -11.26 6.60 -1.46
N LEU A 203 -11.68 5.53 -2.15
CA LEU A 203 -12.35 4.40 -1.51
C LEU A 203 -11.49 3.76 -0.41
N GLY A 204 -10.19 3.55 -0.67
CA GLY A 204 -9.25 3.04 0.31
C GLY A 204 -9.06 3.98 1.51
N PHE A 205 -8.95 5.29 1.25
CA PHE A 205 -8.92 6.32 2.31
C PHE A 205 -10.18 6.28 3.18
N PHE A 206 -11.36 6.33 2.57
CA PHE A 206 -12.64 6.29 3.30
C PHE A 206 -12.82 4.99 4.07
N LEU A 207 -12.36 3.85 3.53
CA LEU A 207 -12.41 2.57 4.23
C LEU A 207 -11.57 2.59 5.52
N VAL A 208 -10.37 3.19 5.48
CA VAL A 208 -9.53 3.36 6.69
C VAL A 208 -10.17 4.33 7.69
N VAL A 209 -10.84 5.38 7.24
CA VAL A 209 -11.54 6.33 8.13
C VAL A 209 -12.77 5.70 8.77
N ALA A 210 -13.64 5.07 7.97
CA ALA A 210 -14.93 4.55 8.41
C ALA A 210 -14.79 3.24 9.21
N ARG A 211 -13.86 2.36 8.80
CA ARG A 211 -13.68 1.02 9.38
C ARG A 211 -12.20 0.71 9.53
N GLN A 212 -11.49 1.48 10.35
CA GLN A 212 -10.03 1.44 10.51
C GLN A 212 -9.41 0.03 10.51
N ARG A 213 -9.94 -0.93 11.27
CA ARG A 213 -9.38 -2.30 11.33
C ARG A 213 -9.50 -3.04 9.99
N VAL A 214 -10.66 -2.94 9.34
CA VAL A 214 -10.90 -3.53 8.01
C VAL A 214 -10.07 -2.80 6.96
N GLY A 215 -10.06 -1.46 7.00
CA GLY A 215 -9.27 -0.65 6.08
C GLY A 215 -7.79 -0.95 6.15
N ILE A 216 -7.19 -1.06 7.35
CA ILE A 216 -5.76 -1.38 7.50
C ILE A 216 -5.44 -2.76 6.93
N THR A 217 -6.25 -3.79 7.25
CA THR A 217 -5.99 -5.17 6.78
C THR A 217 -6.13 -5.28 5.26
N VAL A 218 -7.19 -4.71 4.69
CA VAL A 218 -7.41 -4.70 3.23
C VAL A 218 -6.34 -3.88 2.51
N CYS A 219 -6.04 -2.66 2.97
CA CYS A 219 -5.09 -1.79 2.29
C CYS A 219 -3.65 -2.28 2.42
N SER A 220 -3.25 -2.82 3.58
CA SER A 220 -1.91 -3.44 3.73
C SER A 220 -1.76 -4.71 2.88
N ALA A 221 -2.80 -5.55 2.80
CA ALA A 221 -2.82 -6.68 1.88
C ALA A 221 -2.76 -6.23 0.41
N ALA A 222 -3.48 -5.16 0.05
CA ALA A 222 -3.47 -4.60 -1.31
C ALA A 222 -2.09 -4.08 -1.72
N VAL A 223 -1.46 -3.23 -0.89
CA VAL A 223 -0.09 -2.73 -1.14
C VAL A 223 0.92 -3.88 -1.12
N GLY A 224 0.82 -4.79 -0.15
CA GLY A 224 1.75 -5.90 -0.02
C GLY A 224 1.71 -6.85 -1.21
N THR A 225 0.52 -7.26 -1.65
CA THR A 225 0.35 -8.11 -2.85
C THR A 225 0.78 -7.41 -4.13
N PHE A 226 0.61 -6.09 -4.23
CA PHE A 226 1.12 -5.31 -5.35
C PHE A 226 2.65 -5.35 -5.40
N LEU A 227 3.34 -5.10 -4.28
CA LEU A 227 4.81 -5.16 -4.23
C LEU A 227 5.35 -6.58 -4.46
N ILE A 228 4.70 -7.61 -3.89
CA ILE A 228 5.05 -9.01 -4.17
C ILE A 228 4.87 -9.31 -5.66
N GLY A 229 3.75 -8.89 -6.25
CA GLY A 229 3.47 -9.05 -7.68
C GLY A 229 4.54 -8.36 -8.53
N LEU A 230 4.88 -7.11 -8.19
CA LEU A 230 5.95 -6.35 -8.86
C LEU A 230 7.31 -7.06 -8.74
N GLY A 231 7.64 -7.61 -7.56
CA GLY A 231 8.87 -8.37 -7.37
C GLY A 231 8.92 -9.67 -8.17
N ILE A 232 7.81 -10.42 -8.23
CA ILE A 232 7.69 -11.63 -9.07
C ILE A 232 7.80 -11.25 -10.55
N ASP A 233 7.16 -10.16 -10.96
CA ASP A 233 7.22 -9.71 -12.33
C ASP A 233 8.63 -9.25 -12.73
N LEU A 234 9.36 -8.53 -11.87
CA LEU A 234 10.77 -8.22 -12.08
C LEU A 234 11.65 -9.48 -12.20
N LEU A 235 11.32 -10.57 -11.52
CA LEU A 235 12.05 -11.84 -11.68
C LEU A 235 11.81 -12.50 -13.04
N VAL A 236 10.57 -12.45 -13.53
CA VAL A 236 10.11 -13.26 -14.67
C VAL A 236 10.12 -12.50 -15.99
N SER A 237 9.74 -11.23 -15.94
CA SER A 237 9.58 -10.31 -17.05
C SER A 237 10.65 -9.21 -17.05
N GLN A 238 11.49 -9.14 -16.00
CA GLN A 238 12.47 -8.07 -15.84
C GLN A 238 11.77 -6.69 -15.97
N GLN A 239 12.32 -5.77 -16.74
CA GLN A 239 11.76 -4.42 -16.93
C GLN A 239 10.64 -4.36 -17.98
N ASP A 240 10.41 -5.44 -18.74
CA ASP A 240 9.40 -5.50 -19.81
C ASP A 240 7.97 -5.77 -19.30
N GLY A 241 7.80 -5.96 -17.98
CA GLY A 241 6.51 -6.25 -17.35
C GLY A 241 5.81 -5.04 -16.73
N MET A 242 5.34 -5.17 -15.50
CA MET A 242 4.68 -4.12 -14.74
C MET A 242 5.54 -2.86 -14.61
N SER A 243 6.87 -2.94 -14.62
CA SER A 243 7.75 -1.77 -14.53
C SER A 243 7.53 -0.79 -15.68
N ILE A 244 7.61 -1.26 -16.94
CA ILE A 244 7.32 -0.42 -18.11
C ILE A 244 5.86 0.06 -18.12
N GLY A 245 4.91 -0.75 -17.63
CA GLY A 245 3.52 -0.34 -17.48
C GLY A 245 3.35 0.83 -16.51
N LEU A 246 4.04 0.78 -15.35
CA LEU A 246 4.07 1.88 -14.39
C LEU A 246 4.76 3.11 -14.99
N ARG A 247 5.87 2.93 -15.71
CA ARG A 247 6.55 4.03 -16.38
C ARG A 247 5.64 4.69 -17.41
N TYR A 248 5.00 3.91 -18.28
CA TYR A 248 4.05 4.41 -19.28
C TYR A 248 2.85 5.14 -18.66
N LEU A 249 2.40 4.69 -17.48
CA LEU A 249 1.32 5.33 -16.74
C LEU A 249 1.76 6.69 -16.16
N PHE A 250 2.92 6.76 -15.50
CA PHE A 250 3.38 7.93 -14.75
C PHE A 250 4.18 8.94 -15.56
N ASP A 251 4.79 8.55 -16.67
CA ASP A 251 5.68 9.43 -17.45
C ASP A 251 4.90 10.32 -18.43
N ARG A 252 5.03 11.62 -18.24
CA ARG A 252 4.51 12.68 -19.13
C ARG A 252 5.63 13.61 -19.61
N ASN A 253 6.89 13.19 -19.48
CA ASN A 253 8.04 14.00 -19.86
C ASN A 253 8.19 14.06 -21.38
N SER A 254 8.33 15.26 -21.93
CA SER A 254 8.51 15.49 -23.37
C SER A 254 9.83 14.90 -23.91
N ALA A 255 10.84 14.75 -23.05
CA ALA A 255 12.13 14.15 -23.41
C ALA A 255 12.06 12.63 -23.63
N HIS A 256 10.99 11.96 -23.19
CA HIS A 256 10.84 10.49 -23.26
C HIS A 256 9.75 10.03 -24.24
N VAL A 257 9.11 10.97 -24.95
CA VAL A 257 7.92 10.67 -25.77
C VAL A 257 8.22 9.67 -26.88
N LEU A 258 9.36 9.83 -27.55
CA LEU A 258 9.75 8.96 -28.65
C LEU A 258 9.92 7.52 -28.19
N GLU A 259 10.61 7.30 -27.07
CA GLU A 259 10.85 5.98 -26.52
C GLU A 259 9.55 5.34 -26.02
N LEU A 260 8.74 6.09 -25.25
CA LEU A 260 7.46 5.60 -24.76
C LEU A 260 6.46 5.29 -25.88
N GLN A 261 6.57 5.95 -27.04
CA GLN A 261 5.72 5.68 -28.20
C GLN A 261 6.20 4.47 -28.98
N ARG A 262 7.51 4.27 -29.11
CA ARG A 262 8.10 3.09 -29.74
C ARG A 262 7.85 1.83 -28.92
N GLN A 263 8.11 1.89 -27.62
CA GLN A 263 7.97 0.74 -26.74
C GLN A 263 6.50 0.45 -26.41
N GLY A 264 5.72 1.52 -26.16
CA GLY A 264 4.32 1.40 -25.78
C GLY A 264 4.09 0.65 -24.46
N TRP A 265 2.82 0.52 -24.07
CA TRP A 265 2.42 -0.46 -23.05
C TRP A 265 1.64 -1.58 -23.72
N HIS A 266 2.26 -2.76 -23.77
CA HIS A 266 1.64 -3.99 -24.22
C HIS A 266 1.59 -4.94 -23.04
N THR A 267 0.40 -5.20 -22.49
CA THR A 267 0.27 -5.98 -21.26
C THR A 267 0.72 -7.43 -21.50
N PRO A 268 1.88 -7.88 -20.99
CA PRO A 268 2.34 -9.24 -21.24
C PRO A 268 1.44 -10.23 -20.51
N SER A 269 1.18 -11.40 -21.10
CA SER A 269 0.30 -12.41 -20.48
C SER A 269 0.77 -12.81 -19.07
N ARG A 270 2.08 -12.81 -18.83
CA ARG A 270 2.68 -13.07 -17.51
C ARG A 270 2.28 -12.00 -16.50
N ALA A 271 2.38 -10.72 -16.86
CA ALA A 271 1.95 -9.61 -16.01
C ALA A 271 0.44 -9.66 -15.73
N ILE A 272 -0.40 -10.05 -16.72
CA ILE A 272 -1.84 -10.26 -16.50
C ILE A 272 -2.08 -11.29 -15.40
N ILE A 273 -1.45 -12.46 -15.50
CA ILE A 273 -1.60 -13.55 -14.52
C ILE A 273 -1.17 -13.06 -13.14
N ILE A 274 0.00 -12.40 -13.04
CA ILE A 274 0.51 -11.85 -11.77
C ILE A 274 -0.46 -10.82 -11.18
N MET A 275 -0.99 -9.91 -12.00
CA MET A 275 -1.96 -8.90 -11.57
C MET A 275 -3.27 -9.54 -11.07
N VAL A 276 -3.85 -10.49 -11.82
CA VAL A 276 -5.07 -11.21 -11.41
C VAL A 276 -4.85 -11.95 -10.09
N VAL A 277 -3.76 -12.72 -9.97
CA VAL A 277 -3.43 -13.47 -8.76
C VAL A 277 -3.21 -12.51 -7.58
N SER A 278 -2.46 -11.43 -7.78
CA SER A 278 -2.22 -10.43 -6.72
C SER A 278 -3.51 -9.77 -6.23
N LEU A 279 -4.48 -9.51 -7.11
CA LEU A 279 -5.79 -8.94 -6.75
C LEU A 279 -6.65 -9.96 -5.98
N ALA A 280 -6.69 -11.21 -6.45
CA ALA A 280 -7.44 -12.29 -5.80
C ALA A 280 -6.91 -12.60 -4.39
N LEU A 281 -5.61 -12.42 -4.15
CA LEU A 281 -4.99 -12.62 -2.84
C LEU A 281 -5.35 -11.54 -1.81
N ILE A 282 -5.82 -10.35 -2.22
CA ILE A 282 -6.16 -9.26 -1.28
C ILE A 282 -7.20 -9.71 -0.23
N PRO A 283 -8.41 -10.18 -0.60
CA PRO A 283 -9.41 -10.58 0.38
C PRO A 283 -8.95 -11.77 1.23
N LEU A 284 -8.23 -12.73 0.64
CA LEU A 284 -7.71 -13.90 1.34
C LEU A 284 -6.72 -13.50 2.43
N LEU A 285 -5.73 -12.69 2.09
CA LEU A 285 -4.70 -12.24 3.02
C LEU A 285 -5.23 -11.24 4.05
N ALA A 286 -6.16 -10.37 3.66
CA ALA A 286 -6.84 -9.48 4.61
C ALA A 286 -7.64 -10.28 5.65
N TYR A 287 -8.37 -11.32 5.22
CA TYR A 287 -9.08 -12.22 6.13
C TYR A 287 -8.12 -12.99 7.04
N LEU A 288 -7.01 -13.51 6.49
CA LEU A 288 -5.98 -14.21 7.25
C LEU A 288 -5.37 -13.30 8.33
N GLN A 289 -5.00 -12.07 7.97
CA GLN A 289 -4.52 -11.06 8.92
C GLN A 289 -5.56 -10.78 10.02
N HIS A 290 -6.82 -10.62 9.64
CA HIS A 290 -7.90 -10.35 10.59
C HIS A 290 -8.10 -11.48 11.60
N ARG A 291 -7.99 -12.73 11.13
CA ARG A 291 -8.19 -13.94 11.94
C ARG A 291 -7.00 -14.26 12.84
N LEU A 292 -5.78 -14.19 12.30
CA LEU A 292 -4.56 -14.47 13.07
C LEU A 292 -4.27 -13.38 14.11
N PHE A 293 -4.67 -12.13 13.85
CA PHE A 293 -4.39 -10.99 14.71
C PHE A 293 -5.69 -10.33 15.17
N SER A 294 -6.36 -10.99 16.11
CA SER A 294 -7.62 -10.54 16.74
C SER A 294 -7.46 -9.28 17.60
N GLY A 295 -6.24 -9.00 18.09
CA GLY A 295 -5.95 -7.87 18.96
C GLY A 295 -6.15 -6.49 18.32
N PRO A 296 -6.36 -5.43 19.12
CA PRO A 296 -6.50 -4.07 18.62
C PRO A 296 -5.19 -3.57 17.98
N PHE A 297 -5.31 -2.75 16.94
CA PHE A 297 -4.16 -2.17 16.22
C PHE A 297 -3.29 -1.25 17.11
N LYS A 298 -3.88 -0.64 18.16
CA LYS A 298 -3.14 0.05 19.22
C LYS A 298 -3.18 -0.81 20.48
N ARG A 299 -2.01 -1.26 20.94
CA ARG A 299 -1.88 -1.77 22.31
C ARG A 299 -2.01 -0.58 23.26
N VAL A 300 -3.10 -0.52 24.02
CA VAL A 300 -3.20 0.38 25.16
C VAL A 300 -2.22 -0.19 26.20
N ARG A 301 -1.16 0.56 26.52
CA ARG A 301 -0.26 0.16 27.61
C ARG A 301 -1.06 0.30 28.91
N ARG A 302 -1.22 -0.81 29.63
CA ARG A 302 -1.96 -0.90 30.90
C ARG A 302 -1.34 -0.06 32.04
N SER A 303 -0.17 0.53 31.82
CA SER A 303 0.53 1.38 32.79
C SER A 303 -0.26 2.62 33.18
N ASP A 304 -1.08 3.16 32.27
CA ASP A 304 -1.90 4.35 32.56
C ASP A 304 -3.06 4.00 33.52
N SER A 305 -3.43 2.71 33.62
CA SER A 305 -4.47 2.22 34.55
C SER A 305 -3.93 1.90 35.95
N LEU A 306 -2.63 1.68 36.09
CA LEU A 306 -1.99 1.48 37.40
C LEU A 306 -1.63 2.82 38.07
N ALA A 307 -1.34 3.85 37.27
CA ALA A 307 -1.12 5.21 37.77
C ALA A 307 -2.42 5.90 38.26
N SER A 308 -3.59 5.34 37.94
CA SER A 308 -4.89 5.81 38.41
C SER A 308 -5.47 4.97 39.55
N LEU A 309 -4.75 3.96 40.04
CA LEU A 309 -5.11 3.40 41.34
C LEU A 309 -4.82 4.50 42.35
N PRO A 310 -5.84 5.02 43.07
CA PRO A 310 -5.57 5.91 44.19
C PRO A 310 -4.56 5.16 45.06
N ALA A 311 -3.45 5.81 45.40
CA ALA A 311 -2.62 5.37 46.48
C ALA A 311 -3.56 5.35 47.69
N ASP A 312 -4.10 4.17 47.98
CA ASP A 312 -4.92 3.91 49.15
C ASP A 312 -3.96 3.97 50.33
N THR A 313 -3.58 5.21 50.63
CA THR A 313 -2.80 5.66 51.76
C THR A 313 -3.78 5.70 52.93
N ASN A 314 -4.50 4.60 53.12
CA ASN A 314 -5.07 4.25 54.39
C ASN A 314 -3.99 3.40 55.06
N GLU A 315 -2.96 4.09 55.59
CA GLU A 315 -2.39 3.70 56.87
C GLU A 315 -3.56 3.58 57.85
N LYS A 316 -4.22 2.43 57.86
CA LYS A 316 -4.95 2.00 59.04
C LYS A 316 -3.87 1.76 60.09
N GLU A 317 -3.67 2.76 60.91
CA GLU A 317 -3.10 2.65 62.24
C GLU A 317 -3.74 1.43 62.90
N VAL A 318 -2.98 0.32 62.92
CA VAL A 318 -3.36 -0.90 63.59
C VAL A 318 -3.32 -0.59 65.08
N ASN A 319 -4.47 -0.21 65.63
CA ASN A 319 -4.65 -0.06 67.07
C ASN A 319 -4.56 -1.46 67.72
N PRO A 320 -3.53 -1.75 68.53
CA PRO A 320 -3.27 -3.11 69.04
C PRO A 320 -4.10 -3.48 70.28
N SER A 321 -5.20 -2.78 70.57
CA SER A 321 -6.02 -3.03 71.76
C SER A 321 -7.46 -3.33 71.40
N ASN A 322 -7.75 -4.58 71.05
CA ASN A 322 -8.97 -5.27 71.45
C ASN A 322 -8.86 -6.77 71.17
N LYS A 323 -8.05 -7.44 72.01
CA LYS A 323 -8.33 -8.81 72.42
C LYS A 323 -9.50 -8.75 73.41
N LEU A 324 -10.67 -9.27 73.06
CA LEU A 324 -11.53 -9.91 74.05
C LEU A 324 -12.47 -10.96 73.42
N LEU A 325 -12.15 -12.21 73.76
CA LEU A 325 -12.97 -13.41 73.85
C LEU A 325 -14.41 -13.36 73.31
N LYS A 326 -14.77 -14.34 72.46
CA LYS A 326 -15.71 -15.43 72.83
C LYS A 326 -15.78 -16.54 71.75
N PRO A 327 -16.37 -17.71 72.04
CA PRO A 327 -15.67 -18.99 71.95
C PRO A 327 -16.22 -19.89 70.83
N ASP A 328 -15.50 -20.99 70.67
CA ASP A 328 -15.82 -22.14 69.85
C ASP A 328 -17.27 -22.63 70.03
N HIS A 329 -17.93 -22.92 68.92
CA HIS A 329 -18.92 -24.00 68.91
C HIS A 329 -18.76 -24.86 67.66
N GLU A 330 -18.52 -26.11 68.01
CA GLU A 330 -18.24 -27.32 67.25
C GLU A 330 -19.50 -27.94 66.65
N SER A 331 -19.29 -28.89 65.71
CA SER A 331 -20.22 -29.91 65.16
C SER A 331 -21.19 -29.43 64.07
N SER A 332 -21.44 -30.14 62.96
CA SER A 332 -21.13 -31.53 62.57
C SER A 332 -21.39 -31.70 61.05
N PRO A 333 -21.02 -32.85 60.44
CA PRO A 333 -20.99 -33.13 59.01
C PRO A 333 -22.24 -33.89 58.51
N GLU A 334 -22.48 -33.88 57.20
CA GLU A 334 -23.11 -34.94 56.38
C GLU A 334 -23.17 -34.40 54.93
N ALA A 335 -22.44 -34.95 53.96
CA ALA A 335 -22.63 -36.23 53.26
C ALA A 335 -23.87 -36.27 52.34
N SER A 336 -23.68 -36.98 51.22
CA SER A 336 -24.67 -37.37 50.20
C SER A 336 -24.83 -36.37 49.03
N LEU A 337 -24.99 -36.79 47.78
CA LEU A 337 -24.82 -38.07 47.09
C LEU A 337 -25.07 -37.73 45.59
N ILE A 338 -24.37 -38.42 44.69
CA ILE A 338 -24.88 -39.02 43.43
C ILE A 338 -25.60 -38.13 42.40
N GLY A 339 -25.05 -38.14 41.19
CA GLY A 339 -25.74 -37.72 39.96
C GLY A 339 -25.00 -38.08 38.69
N SER A 340 -24.82 -39.37 38.43
CA SER A 340 -24.41 -39.93 37.13
C SER A 340 -25.45 -39.66 36.03
N THR A 341 -24.98 -39.44 34.80
CA THR A 341 -25.58 -39.82 33.50
C THR A 341 -24.63 -39.28 32.42
N GLU A 342 -23.75 -40.04 31.79
CA GLU A 342 -23.96 -41.22 30.93
C GLU A 342 -25.08 -41.03 29.89
N LYS A 343 -24.70 -40.59 28.68
CA LYS A 343 -25.29 -40.97 27.39
C LYS A 343 -24.12 -41.10 26.40
N LEU A 344 -23.70 -42.32 26.08
CA LEU A 344 -24.14 -43.14 24.92
C LEU A 344 -23.98 -42.37 23.60
N LEU A 345 -22.93 -42.62 22.81
CA LEU A 345 -22.73 -43.72 21.84
C LEU A 345 -23.79 -43.79 20.72
N HIS A 346 -23.27 -44.13 19.53
CA HIS A 346 -23.85 -44.29 18.19
C HIS A 346 -23.64 -43.08 17.27
N SER A 347 -23.08 -43.22 16.06
CA SER A 347 -23.10 -44.39 15.17
C SER A 347 -21.89 -44.43 14.25
N ASN A 348 -21.34 -45.63 14.11
CA ASN A 348 -20.57 -46.10 12.96
C ASN A 348 -21.27 -45.75 11.65
N GLY A 349 -20.49 -45.31 10.67
CA GLY A 349 -20.87 -45.23 9.26
C GLY A 349 -19.67 -45.66 8.42
N THR A 350 -19.62 -46.95 8.10
CA THR A 350 -18.64 -47.63 7.25
C THR A 350 -18.64 -47.13 5.80
N PRO A 351 -17.55 -47.39 5.04
CA PRO A 351 -17.32 -46.87 3.70
C PRO A 351 -18.14 -47.62 2.63
N ARG A 352 -18.52 -46.91 1.56
CA ARG A 352 -19.02 -47.50 0.30
C ARG A 352 -18.28 -46.91 -0.91
N THR A 353 -17.40 -47.72 -1.47
CA THR A 353 -17.25 -47.97 -2.92
C THR A 353 -17.88 -49.36 -3.18
N PRO A 354 -18.41 -49.73 -4.38
CA PRO A 354 -17.77 -49.56 -5.69
C PRO A 354 -18.68 -49.31 -6.93
N ASP A 355 -18.01 -48.92 -8.03
CA ASP A 355 -18.11 -49.30 -9.46
C ASP A 355 -19.36 -49.15 -10.37
N THR A 356 -19.11 -48.37 -11.45
CA THR A 356 -19.41 -48.60 -12.89
C THR A 356 -20.88 -48.48 -13.41
N PRO A 357 -21.17 -48.25 -14.73
CA PRO A 357 -20.30 -48.39 -15.92
C PRO A 357 -20.36 -47.26 -17.00
N ARG A 358 -19.47 -47.44 -17.99
CA ARG A 358 -19.45 -46.85 -19.35
C ARG A 358 -20.73 -47.10 -20.14
N THR A 359 -21.07 -46.17 -21.03
CA THR A 359 -21.49 -46.27 -22.46
C THR A 359 -22.16 -44.93 -22.84
N ALA A 360 -22.06 -44.35 -24.03
CA ALA A 360 -21.43 -44.66 -25.32
C ALA A 360 -21.06 -43.33 -25.99
#